data_AF-A0A843C3D6-F1
#
_entry.id   AF-A0A843C3D6-F1
#
_cell.length_a   1.000
_cell.length_b   1.000
_cell.length_c   1.000
_cell.angle_alpha   90.00
_cell.angle_beta   90.00
_cell.angle_gamma   90.00
#
_symmetry.space_group_name_H-M   'P 1'
#
loop_
_entity.id
_entity.type
_entity.pdbx_description
1 polymer ?
#
loop_
_entity_poly.entity_id
_entity_poly.type
_entity_poly.pdbx_seq_one_letter_code
_entity_poly.pdbx_strand_id
1 'polypeptide(L)'
;MTKITTTIALLLILSFALISVSEIGIVKAQGTIYIRADGTVEGTDKIQQVGNVYSFTDNFGGSIVVEKDDVVIDGGDYILQGLGTGRGIELLDRKN
;
A
#
# COMPACT_ATOMS: atom_id res chain seq x y z
N MET A 1 48.13 15.63 -6.43
CA MET A 1 46.94 15.67 -7.32
C MET A 1 46.04 14.45 -7.12
N THR A 2 46.58 13.23 -6.99
CA THR A 2 45.81 11.98 -6.79
C THR A 2 44.96 11.93 -5.52
N LYS A 3 45.47 12.39 -4.36
CA LYS A 3 44.73 12.37 -3.09
C LYS A 3 43.41 13.14 -3.13
N ILE A 4 43.41 14.31 -3.77
CA ILE A 4 42.22 15.17 -3.89
C ILE A 4 41.16 14.52 -4.78
N THR A 5 41.58 13.89 -5.88
CA THR A 5 40.69 13.11 -6.76
C THR A 5 40.05 11.95 -6.02
N THR A 6 40.81 11.23 -5.20
CA THR A 6 40.28 10.12 -4.38
C THR A 6 39.29 10.62 -3.33
N THR A 7 39.57 11.75 -2.67
CA THR A 7 38.65 12.35 -1.69
C THR A 7 37.34 12.81 -2.35
N ILE A 8 37.40 13.44 -3.51
CA ILE A 8 36.20 13.89 -4.25
C ILE A 8 35.38 12.69 -4.73
N ALA A 9 36.04 11.63 -5.24
CA ALA A 9 35.35 10.41 -5.65
C ALA A 9 34.64 9.75 -4.46
N LEU A 10 35.28 9.68 -3.30
CA LEU A 10 34.69 9.13 -2.08
C LEU A 10 33.47 9.96 -1.62
N LEU A 11 33.56 11.29 -1.69
CA LEU A 11 32.48 12.19 -1.31
C LEU A 11 31.25 12.02 -2.22
N LEU A 12 31.47 11.86 -3.53
CA LEU A 12 30.40 11.63 -4.51
C LEU A 12 29.70 10.29 -4.27
N ILE A 13 30.46 9.22 -4.01
CA ILE A 13 29.92 7.90 -3.68
C ILE A 13 29.06 7.96 -2.41
N LEU A 14 29.55 8.66 -1.38
CA LEU A 14 28.80 8.82 -0.12
C LEU A 14 27.50 9.60 -0.32
N SER A 15 27.54 10.66 -1.14
CA SER A 15 26.37 11.49 -1.46
C SER A 15 25.30 10.69 -2.20
N PHE A 16 25.71 9.83 -3.16
CA PHE A 16 24.79 8.95 -3.87
C PHE A 16 24.19 7.87 -2.95
N ALA A 17 24.99 7.31 -2.05
CA ALA A 17 24.53 6.32 -1.07
C ALA A 17 23.49 6.90 -0.10
N LEU A 18 23.62 8.17 0.28
CA LEU A 18 22.65 8.88 1.13
C LEU A 18 21.30 9.11 0.45
N ILE A 19 21.28 9.35 -0.87
CA ILE A 19 20.05 9.52 -1.66
C ILE A 19 19.38 8.18 -1.96
N SER A 20 20.14 7.09 -1.93
CA SER A 20 19.67 5.72 -2.24
C SER A 20 18.92 5.05 -1.10
N VAL A 21 18.66 5.75 0.01
CA VAL A 21 17.74 5.24 1.04
C VAL A 21 16.35 5.32 0.43
N SER A 22 15.97 4.21 -0.19
CA SER A 22 14.67 4.01 -0.81
C SER A 22 13.60 4.42 0.20
N GLU A 23 12.60 5.13 -0.29
CA GLU A 23 11.34 5.30 0.39
C GLU A 23 10.76 3.88 0.59
N ILE A 24 11.16 3.23 1.67
CA ILE A 24 10.52 2.01 2.14
C ILE A 24 9.20 2.53 2.66
N GLY A 25 8.24 2.71 1.74
CA GLY A 25 6.84 2.87 2.09
C GLY A 25 6.56 1.79 3.11
N ILE A 26 6.25 2.22 4.33
CA ILE A 26 5.88 1.29 5.38
C ILE A 26 4.72 0.52 4.79
N VAL A 27 4.95 -0.74 4.39
CA VAL A 27 3.88 -1.63 4.00
C VAL A 27 3.08 -1.81 5.28
N LYS A 28 2.07 -0.95 5.46
CA LYS A 28 1.25 -0.96 6.65
C LYS A 28 0.43 -2.25 6.58
N ALA A 29 0.92 -3.17 7.42
CA ALA A 29 0.28 -4.31 8.04
C ALA A 29 -0.26 -5.45 7.16
N GLN A 30 0.13 -6.66 7.56
CA GLN A 30 -0.75 -7.82 7.65
C GLN A 30 -1.93 -7.50 8.61
N GLY A 31 -2.77 -6.53 8.26
CA GLY A 31 -3.83 -5.99 9.11
C GLY A 31 -5.15 -5.86 8.36
N THR A 32 -6.16 -5.36 9.04
CA THR A 32 -7.46 -5.07 8.44
C THR A 32 -7.42 -3.73 7.72
N ILE A 33 -7.72 -3.76 6.42
CA ILE A 33 -7.92 -2.59 5.56
C ILE A 33 -9.38 -2.16 5.68
N TYR A 34 -9.62 -0.85 5.74
CA TYR A 34 -10.98 -0.32 5.84
C TYR A 34 -11.30 0.54 4.63
N ILE A 35 -12.45 0.27 4.00
CA ILE A 35 -13.14 1.23 3.13
C ILE A 35 -14.22 1.87 3.99
N ARG A 36 -13.93 3.05 4.53
CA ARG A 36 -14.78 3.78 5.47
C ARG A 36 -16.07 4.23 4.82
N ALA A 37 -17.07 4.55 5.64
CA ALA A 37 -18.39 5.02 5.16
C ALA A 37 -18.30 6.28 4.27
N ASP A 38 -17.30 7.15 4.47
CA ASP A 38 -17.03 8.32 3.62
C ASP A 38 -16.33 7.95 2.29
N GLY A 39 -15.88 6.71 2.17
CA GLY A 39 -15.17 6.14 1.03
C GLY A 39 -13.65 6.24 1.11
N THR A 40 -13.09 6.77 2.19
CA THR A 40 -11.64 6.77 2.40
C THR A 40 -11.12 5.36 2.62
N VAL A 41 -9.90 5.10 2.13
CA VAL A 41 -9.18 3.85 2.37
C VAL A 41 -8.19 4.05 3.50
N GLU A 42 -8.28 3.21 4.53
CA GLU A 42 -7.33 3.17 5.63
C GLU A 42 -6.62 1.83 5.71
N GLY A 43 -5.36 1.85 6.13
CA GLY A 43 -4.56 0.65 6.36
C GLY A 43 -3.75 0.18 5.15
N THR A 44 -3.90 0.79 3.97
CA THR A 44 -3.08 0.49 2.81
C THR A 44 -2.99 1.68 1.84
N ASP A 45 -1.94 1.71 1.05
CA ASP A 45 -1.74 2.55 -0.14
C ASP A 45 -1.94 1.75 -1.45
N LYS A 46 -2.25 0.45 -1.37
CA LYS A 46 -2.36 -0.50 -2.50
C LYS A 46 -3.76 -0.61 -3.10
N ILE A 47 -4.63 0.34 -2.78
CA ILE A 47 -5.99 0.43 -3.33
C ILE A 47 -6.18 1.84 -3.87
N GLN A 48 -6.51 1.92 -5.16
CA GLN A 48 -6.88 3.16 -5.81
C GLN A 48 -8.41 3.29 -5.86
N GLN A 49 -8.91 4.46 -5.47
CA GLN A 49 -10.33 4.77 -5.54
C GLN A 49 -10.64 5.65 -6.76
N VAL A 50 -11.61 5.23 -7.56
CA VAL A 50 -12.21 6.03 -8.64
C VAL A 50 -13.73 5.94 -8.51
N GLY A 51 -14.36 6.98 -7.95
CA GLY A 51 -15.79 6.99 -7.66
C GLY A 51 -16.15 5.93 -6.62
N ASN A 52 -16.97 4.95 -7.02
CA ASN A 52 -17.36 3.79 -6.21
C ASN A 52 -16.50 2.53 -6.47
N VAL A 53 -15.52 2.61 -7.37
CA VAL A 53 -14.63 1.50 -7.70
C VAL A 53 -13.33 1.61 -6.91
N TYR A 54 -12.96 0.52 -6.25
CA TYR A 54 -11.75 0.36 -5.45
C TYR A 54 -10.90 -0.73 -6.08
N SER A 55 -9.90 -0.32 -6.87
CA SER A 55 -9.04 -1.22 -7.64
C SER A 55 -7.72 -1.49 -6.89
N PHE A 56 -7.31 -2.75 -6.84
CA PHE A 56 -6.01 -3.11 -6.28
C PHE A 56 -4.88 -2.68 -7.23
N THR A 57 -3.77 -2.24 -6.66
CA THR A 57 -2.57 -1.81 -7.42
C THR A 57 -1.35 -2.67 -7.14
N ASP A 58 -1.43 -3.59 -6.17
CA ASP A 58 -0.40 -4.57 -5.84
C ASP A 58 -1.01 -5.72 -5.03
N ASN A 59 -0.27 -6.81 -4.84
CA ASN A 59 -0.64 -7.89 -3.94
C ASN A 59 -0.49 -7.48 -2.47
N PHE A 60 -1.42 -7.91 -1.63
CA PHE A 60 -1.34 -7.70 -0.19
C PHE A 60 -2.03 -8.81 0.61
N GLY A 61 -1.58 -8.98 1.86
CA GLY A 61 -2.16 -9.94 2.78
C GLY A 61 -2.97 -9.25 3.86
N GLY A 62 -4.09 -9.84 4.27
CA GLY A 62 -4.96 -9.28 5.30
C GLY A 62 -6.44 -9.54 5.07
N SER A 63 -7.26 -8.61 5.54
CA SER A 63 -8.70 -8.58 5.29
C SER A 63 -9.16 -7.17 4.95
N ILE A 64 -10.28 -7.05 4.27
CA ILE A 64 -10.91 -5.77 3.94
C ILE A 64 -12.26 -5.69 4.65
N VAL A 65 -12.44 -4.70 5.52
CA VAL A 65 -13.74 -4.31 6.06
C VAL A 65 -14.26 -3.16 5.23
N VAL A 66 -15.50 -3.28 4.78
CA VAL A 66 -16.11 -2.32 3.91
C VAL A 66 -17.34 -1.79 4.64
N GLU A 67 -17.41 -0.47 4.86
CA GLU A 67 -18.47 0.26 5.57
C GLU A 67 -19.31 1.15 4.64
N LYS A 68 -18.83 1.44 3.42
CA LYS A 68 -19.51 2.26 2.41
C LYS A 68 -20.55 1.50 1.56
N ASP A 69 -21.73 2.08 1.35
CA ASP A 69 -22.71 1.60 0.38
C ASP A 69 -22.25 1.76 -1.09
N ASP A 70 -22.84 1.00 -2.01
CA ASP A 70 -22.56 1.04 -3.46
C ASP A 70 -21.06 1.00 -3.74
N VAL A 71 -20.43 -0.15 -3.47
CA VAL A 71 -18.98 -0.36 -3.66
C VAL A 71 -18.72 -1.48 -4.65
N VAL A 72 -17.83 -1.20 -5.60
CA VAL A 72 -17.21 -2.22 -6.46
C VAL A 72 -15.77 -2.40 -6.00
N ILE A 73 -15.40 -3.62 -5.61
CA ILE A 73 -14.01 -4.01 -5.38
C ILE A 73 -13.50 -4.68 -6.65
N ASP A 74 -12.45 -4.10 -7.23
CA ASP A 74 -11.81 -4.58 -8.44
C ASP A 74 -10.43 -5.13 -8.12
N GLY A 75 -10.21 -6.40 -8.47
CA GLY A 75 -8.95 -7.08 -8.19
C GLY A 75 -7.80 -6.64 -9.09
N GLY A 76 -8.06 -6.12 -10.29
CA GLY A 76 -7.00 -5.65 -11.21
C GLY A 76 -5.88 -6.66 -11.47
N ASP A 77 -6.17 -7.97 -11.47
CA ASP A 77 -5.21 -9.09 -11.54
C ASP A 77 -4.27 -9.28 -10.33
N TYR A 78 -4.50 -8.54 -9.24
CA TYR A 78 -3.78 -8.70 -7.97
C TYR A 78 -4.53 -9.59 -6.95
N ILE A 79 -3.77 -10.06 -5.97
CA ILE A 79 -4.20 -11.05 -4.98
C ILE A 79 -4.35 -10.38 -3.60
N LEU A 80 -5.53 -10.59 -2.99
CA LEU A 80 -5.75 -10.46 -1.55
C LEU A 80 -5.49 -11.82 -0.89
N GLN A 81 -4.35 -11.95 -0.21
CA GLN A 81 -3.99 -13.15 0.53
C GLN A 81 -4.62 -13.12 1.93
N GLY A 82 -5.65 -13.94 2.14
CA GLY A 82 -6.26 -14.07 3.46
C GLY A 82 -5.29 -14.62 4.52
N LEU A 83 -5.52 -14.28 5.79
CA LEU A 83 -4.70 -14.69 6.94
C LEU A 83 -4.87 -16.19 7.34
N GLY A 84 -5.65 -16.96 6.59
CA GLY A 84 -6.00 -18.35 6.92
C GLY A 84 -7.01 -18.52 8.06
N THR A 85 -7.43 -17.42 8.69
CA THR A 85 -8.48 -17.36 9.70
C THR A 85 -9.34 -16.10 9.48
N GLY A 86 -10.58 -16.10 9.98
CA GLY A 86 -11.49 -14.95 9.88
C GLY A 86 -12.12 -14.78 8.49
N ARG A 87 -12.46 -13.53 8.15
CA ARG A 87 -13.10 -13.15 6.87
C ARG A 87 -12.10 -12.36 6.02
N GLY A 88 -11.99 -12.71 4.74
CA GLY A 88 -11.13 -11.99 3.79
C GLY A 88 -11.71 -10.64 3.38
N ILE A 89 -13.01 -10.60 3.08
CA ILE A 89 -13.76 -9.37 2.85
C ILE A 89 -15.00 -9.40 3.74
N GLU A 90 -15.20 -8.36 4.52
CA GLU A 90 -16.32 -8.22 5.44
C GLU A 90 -17.10 -6.95 5.13
N LEU A 91 -18.42 -7.11 5.01
CA LEU A 91 -19.35 -6.05 4.67
C LEU A 91 -20.15 -5.69 5.92
N LEU A 92 -19.87 -4.53 6.53
CA LEU A 92 -20.54 -4.09 7.76
C LEU A 92 -21.44 -2.87 7.50
N ASP A 93 -22.54 -2.81 8.25
CA ASP A 93 -23.45 -1.67 8.39
C ASP A 93 -23.90 -0.99 7.08
N ARG A 94 -24.07 -1.80 6.02
CA ARG A 94 -24.34 -1.30 4.66
C ARG A 94 -25.66 -1.76 4.05
N LYS A 95 -26.15 -0.98 3.09
CA LYS A 95 -27.32 -1.20 2.23
C LYS A 95 -26.92 -0.96 0.77
N ASN A 96 -26.77 -2.05 0.02
CA ASN A 96 -26.39 -2.00 -1.41
C ASN A 96 -27.60 -1.89 -2.33
#